data_AF-A0A3C1P5E3-F1
#
_entry.id   AF-A0A3C1P5E3-F1
#
_cell.length_a   1.000
_cell.length_b   1.000
_cell.length_c   1.000
_cell.angle_alpha   90.00
_cell.angle_beta   90.00
_cell.angle_gamma   90.00
#
_symmetry.space_group_name_H-M   'P 1'
#
loop_
_entity.id
_entity.type
_entity.pdbx_description
1 polymer ?
#
loop_
_entity_poly.entity_id
_entity_poly.type
_entity_poly.pdbx_seq_one_letter_code
_entity_poly.pdbx_strand_id
1 'polypeptide(L)'
;EVLAGARSDSHLRELRGLLARAVSLQVTPAHYELAAALFRSARQEGLTVRRLNDCLIAAVAITHEVPLLHADRDFDALVHVSDLMVDTA
;
A
#
# COMPACT_ATOMS: atom_id res chain seq x y z
N GLU A 1 5.28 3.91 -6.86
CA GLU A 1 5.68 2.71 -7.63
C GLU A 1 5.33 2.82 -9.12
N VAL A 2 4.06 3.11 -9.47
CA VAL A 2 3.59 3.23 -10.87
C VAL A 2 4.50 4.08 -11.77
N LEU A 3 4.84 5.31 -11.36
CA LEU A 3 5.69 6.20 -12.18
C LEU A 3 7.10 5.66 -12.43
N ALA A 4 7.64 4.84 -11.52
CA ALA A 4 8.96 4.22 -11.69
C ALA A 4 8.96 3.12 -12.77
N GLY A 5 7.79 2.62 -13.17
CA GLY A 5 7.62 1.68 -14.28
C GLY A 5 7.59 2.35 -15.66
N ALA A 6 7.69 3.68 -15.74
CA ALA A 6 7.73 4.39 -17.01
C ALA A 6 8.96 3.99 -17.83
N ARG A 7 8.75 3.75 -19.13
CA ARG A 7 9.82 3.31 -20.07
C ARG A 7 10.42 4.47 -20.89
N SER A 8 9.82 5.65 -20.79
CA SER A 8 10.21 6.88 -21.48
C SER A 8 9.54 8.09 -20.81
N ASP A 9 9.98 9.29 -21.16
CA ASP A 9 9.36 10.52 -20.67
C ASP A 9 7.93 10.72 -21.18
N SER A 10 7.60 10.23 -22.38
CA SER A 10 6.23 10.26 -22.90
C SER A 10 5.32 9.35 -22.06
N HIS A 11 5.75 8.12 -21.79
CA HIS A 11 5.02 7.18 -20.95
C HIS A 11 4.86 7.72 -19.52
N LEU A 12 5.89 8.39 -18.96
CA LEU A 12 5.80 9.04 -17.66
C LEU A 12 4.71 10.12 -17.61
N ARG A 13 4.59 10.94 -18.66
CA ARG A 13 3.54 11.97 -18.76
C ARG A 13 2.14 11.35 -18.84
N GLU A 14 1.98 10.27 -19.62
CA GLU A 14 0.72 9.52 -19.70
C GLU A 14 0.30 8.95 -18.35
N LEU A 15 1.22 8.27 -17.64
CA LEU A 15 0.94 7.72 -16.31
C LEU A 15 0.56 8.81 -15.30
N ARG A 16 1.23 9.97 -15.33
CA ARG A 16 0.86 11.12 -14.49
C ARG A 16 -0.56 11.60 -14.79
N GLY A 17 -0.93 11.70 -16.06
CA GLY A 17 -2.27 12.10 -16.47
C GLY A 17 -3.35 11.12 -16.00
N LEU A 18 -3.06 9.81 -16.06
CA LEU A 18 -3.97 8.78 -15.55
C LEU A 18 -4.14 8.86 -14.02
N LEU A 19 -3.04 8.95 -13.27
CA LEU A 19 -3.08 9.00 -11.80
C LEU A 19 -3.73 10.28 -11.27
N ALA A 20 -3.61 11.40 -12.01
CA ALA A 20 -4.24 12.67 -11.64
C ALA A 20 -5.78 12.62 -11.63
N ARG A 21 -6.39 11.55 -12.17
CA ARG A 21 -7.84 11.34 -12.15
C ARG A 21 -8.35 10.74 -10.84
N ALA A 22 -7.46 10.17 -10.03
CA ALA A 22 -7.81 9.55 -8.76
C ALA A 22 -7.70 10.55 -7.60
N VAL A 23 -8.37 10.25 -6.48
CA VAL A 23 -8.17 10.97 -5.23
C VAL A 23 -6.84 10.54 -4.62
N SER A 24 -6.01 11.52 -4.23
CA SER A 24 -4.73 11.27 -3.58
C SER A 24 -4.86 11.35 -2.06
N LEU A 25 -4.70 10.21 -1.39
CA LEU A 25 -4.64 10.14 0.06
C LEU A 25 -3.23 10.53 0.53
N GLN A 26 -3.15 11.46 1.48
CA GLN A 26 -1.87 11.99 1.93
C GLN A 26 -1.16 11.02 2.88
N VAL A 27 0.16 10.90 2.71
CA VAL A 27 1.00 10.17 3.66
C VAL A 27 1.47 11.11 4.76
N THR A 28 1.28 10.72 6.02
CA THR A 28 1.73 11.47 7.19
C THR A 28 2.87 10.72 7.90
N PRO A 29 3.65 11.38 8.77
CA PRO A 29 4.64 10.71 9.61
C PRO A 29 4.09 9.50 10.40
N ALA A 30 2.85 9.59 10.88
CA ALA A 30 2.19 8.52 11.63
C ALA A 30 2.01 7.23 10.80
N HIS A 31 1.82 7.34 9.48
CA HIS A 31 1.71 6.16 8.62
C HIS A 31 3.02 5.37 8.54
N TYR A 32 4.18 6.02 8.67
CA TYR A 32 5.46 5.31 8.68
C TYR A 32 5.66 4.52 9.98
N GLU A 33 5.23 5.07 11.11
CA GLU A 33 5.26 4.36 12.39
C GLU A 33 4.31 3.16 12.37
N LEU A 34 3.09 3.34 11.86
CA LEU A 34 2.12 2.26 11.69
C LEU A 34 2.64 1.19 10.72
N ALA A 35 3.23 1.57 9.59
CA ALA A 35 3.84 0.63 8.65
C ALA A 35 4.93 -0.22 9.31
N ALA A 36 5.80 0.40 10.11
CA ALA A 36 6.83 -0.32 10.85
C ALA A 36 6.22 -1.25 11.92
N ALA A 37 5.11 -0.87 12.56
CA ALA A 37 4.39 -1.73 13.49
C ALA A 37 3.80 -2.95 12.77
N LEU A 38 3.08 -2.74 11.65
CA LEU A 38 2.51 -3.80 10.82
C LEU A 38 3.56 -4.82 10.37
N PHE A 39 4.71 -4.34 9.87
CA PHE A 39 5.80 -5.19 9.44
C PHE A 39 6.34 -6.06 10.60
N ARG A 40 6.49 -5.48 11.79
CA ARG A 40 6.93 -6.23 12.98
C ARG A 40 5.90 -7.25 13.43
N SER A 41 4.61 -6.89 13.47
CA SER A 41 3.52 -7.79 13.84
C SER A 41 3.44 -8.99 12.90
N ALA A 42 3.46 -8.76 11.58
CA ALA A 42 3.50 -9.84 10.59
C ALA A 42 4.68 -10.79 10.83
N ARG A 43 5.88 -10.23 11.05
CA ARG A 43 7.08 -11.03 11.32
C ARG A 43 6.98 -11.83 12.62
N GLN A 44 6.38 -11.28 13.67
CA GLN A 44 6.18 -11.97 14.95
C GLN A 44 5.27 -13.19 14.79
N GLU A 45 4.25 -13.08 13.93
CA GLU A 45 3.33 -14.17 13.57
C GLU A 45 3.90 -15.12 12.51
N GLY A 46 5.16 -14.97 12.12
CA GLY A 46 5.79 -15.80 11.08
C GLY A 46 5.29 -15.53 9.66
N LEU A 47 4.49 -14.48 9.46
CA LEU A 47 4.00 -14.04 8.16
C LEU A 47 5.05 -13.18 7.47
N THR A 48 5.26 -13.42 6.18
CA THR A 48 6.26 -12.69 5.39
C THR A 48 5.59 -11.57 4.61
N VAL A 49 5.96 -10.33 4.91
CA VAL A 49 5.72 -9.16 4.06
C VAL A 49 7.06 -8.78 3.40
N ARG A 50 7.12 -8.72 2.07
CA ARG A 50 8.38 -8.59 1.33
C ARG A 50 8.86 -7.16 1.22
N ARG A 51 7.95 -6.17 1.26
CA ARG A 51 8.27 -4.75 1.08
C ARG A 51 7.64 -3.90 2.18
N LEU A 52 8.43 -3.01 2.78
CA LEU A 52 7.90 -2.04 3.75
C LEU A 52 6.90 -1.06 3.11
N ASN A 53 7.00 -0.85 1.79
CA ASN A 53 6.08 -0.06 1.00
C ASN A 53 4.64 -0.58 1.10
N ASP A 54 4.46 -1.91 1.12
CA ASP A 54 3.14 -2.55 1.23
C ASP A 54 2.54 -2.27 2.61
N CYS A 55 3.35 -2.30 3.67
CA CYS A 55 2.91 -1.88 5.00
C CYS A 55 2.51 -0.40 5.02
N LEU A 56 3.18 0.47 4.26
CA LEU A 56 2.82 1.89 4.18
C LEU A 56 1.50 2.10 3.44
N ILE A 57 1.29 1.37 2.34
CA ILE A 57 0.01 1.37 1.61
C ILE A 57 -1.12 0.90 2.54
N ALA A 58 -0.92 -0.21 3.25
CA ALA A 58 -1.88 -0.72 4.23
C ALA A 58 -2.16 0.28 5.36
N ALA A 59 -1.11 0.92 5.92
CA ALA A 59 -1.26 1.93 6.96
C ALA A 59 -2.14 3.11 6.50
N VAL A 60 -1.97 3.59 5.27
CA VAL A 60 -2.81 4.65 4.69
C VAL A 60 -4.25 4.17 4.53
N ALA A 61 -4.45 2.94 4.02
CA ALA A 61 -5.78 2.37 3.79
C ALA A 61 -6.57 2.18 5.10
N ILE A 62 -5.92 1.61 6.13
CA ILE A 62 -6.48 1.48 7.49
C ILE A 62 -6.87 2.86 8.04
N THR A 63 -5.96 3.83 7.98
CA THR A 63 -6.19 5.17 8.57
C THR A 63 -7.37 5.90 7.91
N HIS A 64 -7.58 5.69 6.61
CA HIS A 64 -8.69 6.31 5.86
C HIS A 64 -9.93 5.42 5.78
N GLU A 65 -9.92 4.24 6.40
CA GLU A 65 -11.02 3.27 6.39
C GLU A 65 -11.48 2.89 4.98
N VAL A 66 -10.54 2.77 4.04
CA VAL A 66 -10.83 2.41 2.64
C VAL A 66 -10.36 0.98 2.33
N PRO A 67 -11.15 0.18 1.60
CA PRO A 67 -10.72 -1.12 1.15
C PRO A 67 -9.58 -1.00 0.13
N LEU A 68 -8.59 -1.88 0.25
CA LEU A 68 -7.45 -1.94 -0.65
C LEU A 68 -7.69 -2.95 -1.77
N LEU A 69 -7.68 -2.47 -3.02
CA LEU A 69 -7.61 -3.34 -4.20
C LEU A 69 -6.15 -3.76 -4.43
N HIS A 70 -5.88 -5.06 -4.47
CA HIS A 70 -4.54 -5.59 -4.69
C HIS A 70 -4.54 -6.89 -5.51
N ALA A 71 -3.36 -7.24 -6.02
CA ALA A 71 -3.06 -8.55 -6.63
C ALA A 71 -1.74 -9.12 -6.07
N ASP A 72 -1.42 -8.73 -4.83
CA ASP A 72 -0.20 -9.12 -4.12
C ASP A 72 -0.54 -9.80 -2.79
N ARG A 73 -0.08 -11.04 -2.60
CA ARG A 73 -0.32 -11.87 -1.40
C ARG A 73 0.21 -11.29 -0.09
N ASP A 74 1.07 -10.27 -0.15
CA ASP A 74 1.62 -9.65 1.06
C ASP A 74 0.53 -8.87 1.80
N PHE A 75 -0.49 -8.37 1.09
CA PHE A 75 -1.64 -7.76 1.73
C PHE A 75 -2.53 -8.79 2.43
N ASP A 76 -2.61 -10.03 1.93
CA ASP A 76 -3.29 -11.11 2.66
C ASP A 76 -2.63 -11.32 4.03
N ALA A 77 -1.29 -11.36 4.09
CA ALA A 77 -0.56 -11.43 5.35
C ALA A 77 -0.85 -10.24 6.28
N LEU A 78 -1.03 -9.04 5.74
CA LEU A 78 -1.35 -7.84 6.53
C LEU A 78 -2.77 -7.87 7.10
N VAL A 79 -3.75 -8.43 6.37
CA VAL A 79 -5.12 -8.64 6.88
C VAL A 79 -5.12 -9.51 8.14
N HIS A 80 -4.20 -10.48 8.27
CA HIS A 80 -4.15 -11.36 9.45
C HIS A 80 -3.70 -10.65 10.73
N VAL A 81 -3.03 -9.51 10.63
CA VAL A 81 -2.39 -8.83 11.77
C VAL A 81 -2.87 -7.40 11.98
N SER A 82 -3.93 -6.98 11.28
CA SER A 82 -4.42 -5.60 11.32
C SER A 82 -5.88 -5.49 10.87
N ASP A 83 -6.43 -4.28 11.00
CA ASP A 83 -7.78 -3.94 10.52
C ASP A 83 -7.83 -3.62 9.01
N LEU A 84 -6.83 -4.07 8.24
CA LEU A 84 -6.81 -3.84 6.79
C LEU A 84 -8.01 -4.51 6.13
N MET A 85 -8.82 -3.71 5.42
CA MET A 85 -9.87 -4.22 4.54
C MET A 85 -9.32 -4.36 3.12
N VAL A 86 -9.62 -5.48 2.47
CA VAL A 86 -9.26 -5.71 1.06
C VAL A 86 -10.53 -5.84 0.22
N ASP A 87 -10.46 -5.34 -1.00
CA ASP A 87 -11.52 -5.50 -1.99
C ASP A 87 -11.50 -6.94 -2.54
N THR A 88 -12.69 -7.53 -2.74
CA THR A 88 -12.84 -8.94 -3.16
C THR A 88 -13.46 -9.08 -4.56
N ALA A 89 -13.59 -7.97 -5.29
CA ALA A 89 -14.21 -7.92 -6.62
C ALA A 89 -13.40 -8.61 -7.72
#